data_AF-A0A819VZY8-F1
#
_entry.id   AF-A0A819VZY8-F1
#
_cell.length_a   1.000
_cell.length_b   1.000
_cell.length_c   1.000
_cell.angle_alpha   90.00
_cell.angle_beta   90.00
_cell.angle_gamma   90.00
#
_symmetry.space_group_name_H-M   'P 1'
#
loop_
_entity.id
_entity.type
_entity.pdbx_description
1 polymer ?
#
loop_
_entity_poly.entity_id
_entity_poly.type
_entity_poly.pdbx_seq_one_letter_code
_entity_poly.pdbx_strand_id
1 'polypeptide(L)'
;WNIFFLNLNLFQPPVGSNQSEDEQQRRFNMLVTRIYIILLTCLLIYLVRERLRLLKPALKKVIVELNTFQYFPHNDRQLQYQRYATRLYIFLIIISVTILAGYNLMDTSIHRHTVTNPSESQYLILEEDNPTDLICKCANISVSYSSFITIQPQLHQVCLSYLIKPEWMMHSDSQSWAAQNILDYRIAARKQFQTLAILCEQAKSIINDALEIFLQTQLVNSQIISEDLFTDKMNHITESWKNSTIIQFKSRMELIRITTMANQLMTPLNTLFKKNLTTHELITEPQKFGECTCGTTNHTCIEPMKIYEKVGNNFAEKYTIPNFFVGCYPIEALFSSTLECFYNESCM
;
A
#
# COMPACT_ATOMS: atom_id res chain seq x y z
N TRP A 1 -5.06 -3.35 48.98
CA TRP A 1 -4.01 -3.81 49.92
C TRP A 1 -2.59 -3.39 49.49
N ASN A 2 -2.43 -2.23 48.82
CA ASN A 2 -1.13 -1.74 48.30
C ASN A 2 -0.74 -0.33 48.81
N ILE A 3 -1.40 0.17 49.85
CA ILE A 3 -1.10 1.50 50.43
C ILE A 3 -0.39 1.37 51.80
N PHE A 4 -0.26 0.16 52.36
CA PHE A 4 0.33 -0.05 53.69
C PHE A 4 1.85 -0.31 53.68
N PHE A 5 2.47 -0.49 52.52
CA PHE A 5 3.92 -0.80 52.42
C PHE A 5 4.78 0.28 51.78
N LEU A 6 4.21 1.40 51.32
CA LEU A 6 4.98 2.46 50.64
C LEU A 6 5.60 3.52 51.58
N ASN A 7 5.40 3.42 52.91
CA ASN A 7 5.75 4.50 53.85
C ASN A 7 6.71 4.13 54.99
N LEU A 8 7.51 3.07 54.84
CA LEU A 8 8.61 2.79 55.76
C LEU A 8 9.97 3.23 55.17
N ASN A 9 10.02 4.44 54.60
CA ASN A 9 11.27 5.18 54.36
C ASN A 9 11.64 5.96 55.65
N LEU A 10 11.81 5.22 56.76
CA LEU A 10 12.40 5.79 57.95
C LEU A 10 13.93 5.74 57.77
N PHE A 11 14.52 6.94 57.63
CA PHE A 11 15.97 7.25 57.52
C PHE A 11 16.54 7.36 56.09
N GLN A 12 16.47 8.56 55.52
CA GLN A 12 17.48 9.03 54.56
C GLN A 12 18.79 9.33 55.33
N PRO A 13 19.96 8.83 54.90
CA PRO A 13 21.23 9.15 55.54
C PRO A 13 21.67 10.59 55.20
N PRO A 14 22.44 11.26 56.08
CA PRO A 14 23.04 12.54 55.75
C PRO A 14 24.14 12.36 54.70
N VAL A 15 24.23 13.30 53.79
CA VAL A 15 25.27 13.34 52.75
C VAL A 15 26.63 13.54 53.41
N GLY A 16 27.49 12.51 53.37
CA GLY A 16 28.92 12.64 53.66
C GLY A 16 29.53 11.70 54.71
N SER A 17 29.21 10.41 54.73
CA SER A 17 29.91 9.43 55.58
C SER A 17 30.15 8.08 54.89
N ASN A 18 31.17 7.36 55.36
CA ASN A 18 31.80 6.20 54.72
C ASN A 18 30.80 5.10 54.28
N GLN A 19 30.88 4.73 52.99
CA GLN A 19 30.02 3.72 52.33
C GLN A 19 29.96 2.34 53.03
N SER A 20 30.94 1.98 53.86
CA SER A 20 30.96 0.66 54.52
C SER A 20 30.13 0.58 55.80
N GLU A 21 29.98 1.69 56.55
CA GLU A 21 29.22 1.69 57.81
C GLU A 21 27.71 1.75 57.57
N ASP A 22 27.28 2.49 56.54
CA ASP A 22 25.87 2.58 56.14
C ASP A 22 25.30 1.25 55.62
N GLU A 23 26.14 0.42 54.98
CA GLU A 23 25.70 -0.90 54.50
C GLU A 23 25.54 -1.91 55.64
N GLN A 24 26.41 -1.87 56.66
CA GLN A 24 26.25 -2.68 57.86
C GLN A 24 24.98 -2.31 58.64
N GLN A 25 24.70 -1.01 58.78
CA GLN A 25 23.51 -0.54 59.48
C GLN A 25 22.20 -0.93 58.74
N ARG A 26 22.20 -0.89 57.41
CA ARG A 26 21.06 -1.38 56.60
C ARG A 26 20.84 -2.88 56.74
N ARG A 27 21.91 -3.68 56.73
CA ARG A 27 21.81 -5.15 56.93
C ARG A 27 21.28 -5.48 58.32
N PHE A 28 21.72 -4.76 59.35
CA PHE A 28 21.23 -4.91 60.72
C PHE A 28 19.73 -4.57 60.83
N ASN A 29 19.30 -3.43 60.30
CA ASN A 29 17.89 -3.01 60.33
C ASN A 29 16.97 -3.97 59.55
N MET A 30 17.45 -4.54 58.45
CA MET A 30 16.71 -5.55 57.67
C MET A 30 16.57 -6.88 58.43
N LEU A 31 17.60 -7.27 59.20
CA LEU A 31 17.55 -8.42 60.10
C LEU A 31 16.56 -8.21 61.24
N VAL A 32 16.58 -7.04 61.88
CA VAL A 32 15.66 -6.70 62.97
C VAL A 32 14.21 -6.67 62.50
N THR A 33 13.91 -6.11 61.33
CA THR A 33 12.54 -6.13 60.77
C THR A 33 12.07 -7.53 60.42
N ARG A 34 12.94 -8.37 59.85
CA ARG A 34 12.60 -9.79 59.57
C ARG A 34 12.32 -10.55 60.86
N ILE A 35 13.11 -10.34 61.92
CA ILE A 35 12.88 -10.95 63.24
C ILE A 35 11.53 -10.48 63.82
N TYR A 36 11.21 -9.19 63.71
CA TYR A 36 9.93 -8.65 64.16
C TYR A 36 8.73 -9.26 63.43
N ILE A 37 8.82 -9.42 62.10
CA ILE A 37 7.76 -10.05 61.31
C ILE A 37 7.61 -11.53 61.69
N ILE A 38 8.71 -12.25 61.88
CA ILE A 38 8.68 -13.65 62.32
C ILE A 38 8.03 -13.76 63.72
N LEU A 39 8.42 -12.90 64.66
CA LEU A 39 7.82 -12.90 65.99
C LEU A 39 6.32 -12.56 65.95
N LEU A 40 5.92 -11.59 65.14
CA LEU A 40 4.53 -11.16 65.02
C LEU A 40 3.67 -12.23 64.35
N THR A 41 4.18 -12.91 63.31
CA THR A 41 3.51 -14.05 62.68
C THR A 41 3.43 -15.25 63.63
N CYS A 42 4.50 -15.57 64.37
CA CYS A 42 4.47 -16.62 65.40
C CYS A 42 3.46 -16.31 66.50
N LEU A 43 3.36 -15.06 66.96
CA LEU A 43 2.42 -14.63 68.00
C LEU A 43 0.97 -14.68 67.49
N LEU A 44 0.74 -14.35 66.22
CA LEU A 44 -0.57 -14.46 65.58
C LEU A 44 -1.00 -15.92 65.39
N ILE A 45 -0.08 -16.79 64.96
CA ILE A 45 -0.29 -18.25 64.88
C ILE A 45 -0.57 -18.82 66.28
N TYR A 46 0.17 -18.39 67.29
CA TYR A 46 -0.04 -18.79 68.68
C TYR A 46 -1.44 -18.39 69.18
N LEU A 47 -1.84 -17.13 68.99
CA LEU A 47 -3.16 -16.62 69.39
C LEU A 47 -4.31 -17.32 68.67
N VAL A 48 -4.17 -17.59 67.37
CA VAL A 48 -5.15 -18.35 66.59
C VAL A 48 -5.24 -19.79 67.11
N ARG A 49 -4.10 -20.43 67.39
CA ARG A 49 -4.05 -21.80 67.94
C ARG A 49 -4.67 -21.89 69.34
N GLU A 50 -4.46 -20.89 70.19
CA GLU A 50 -5.04 -20.76 71.53
C GLU A 50 -6.57 -20.64 71.45
N ARG A 51 -7.07 -19.75 70.60
CA ARG A 51 -8.51 -19.56 70.33
C ARG A 51 -9.15 -20.82 69.74
N LEU A 52 -8.46 -21.51 68.82
CA LEU A 52 -8.93 -22.79 68.27
C LEU A 52 -8.97 -23.90 69.33
N ARG A 53 -8.03 -23.95 70.29
CA ARG A 53 -8.06 -24.90 71.39
C ARG A 53 -9.28 -24.71 72.28
N LEU A 54 -9.66 -23.46 72.57
CA LEU A 54 -10.85 -23.14 73.36
C LEU A 54 -12.16 -23.44 72.61
N LEU A 55 -12.18 -23.26 71.28
CA LEU A 55 -13.34 -23.56 70.44
C LEU A 55 -13.54 -25.05 70.15
N LYS A 56 -12.47 -25.85 70.13
CA LYS A 56 -12.51 -27.30 69.83
C LYS A 56 -13.58 -28.09 70.59
N PRO A 57 -13.71 -28.00 71.94
CA PRO A 57 -14.70 -28.77 72.66
C PRO A 57 -16.14 -28.33 72.35
N ALA A 58 -16.39 -27.02 72.22
CA ALA A 58 -17.69 -26.49 71.84
C ALA A 58 -18.08 -26.90 70.41
N LEU A 59 -17.13 -26.81 69.47
CA LEU A 59 -17.32 -27.23 68.08
C LEU A 59 -17.57 -28.74 67.97
N LYS A 60 -16.83 -29.55 68.73
CA LYS A 60 -17.01 -31.01 68.78
C LYS A 60 -18.41 -31.36 69.27
N LYS A 61 -18.92 -30.67 70.30
CA LYS A 61 -20.28 -30.89 70.81
C LYS A 61 -21.33 -30.54 69.75
N VAL A 62 -21.20 -29.37 69.13
CA VAL A 62 -22.12 -28.91 68.07
C VAL A 62 -22.11 -29.86 66.87
N ILE A 63 -20.94 -30.33 66.41
CA ILE A 63 -20.83 -31.27 65.27
C ILE A 63 -21.44 -32.65 65.62
N VAL A 64 -21.29 -33.11 66.86
CA VAL A 64 -21.82 -34.41 67.30
C VAL A 64 -23.35 -34.35 67.44
N GLU A 65 -23.89 -33.23 67.91
CA GLU A 65 -25.33 -33.05 68.16
C GLU A 65 -26.10 -32.45 66.97
N LEU A 66 -25.40 -32.07 65.88
CA LEU A 66 -25.98 -31.42 64.72
C LEU A 66 -27.05 -32.27 64.02
N ASN A 67 -28.27 -31.76 64.01
CA ASN A 67 -29.41 -32.32 63.30
C ASN A 67 -30.24 -31.16 62.74
N THR A 68 -30.42 -31.12 61.42
CA THR A 68 -31.16 -30.04 60.74
C THR A 68 -32.64 -30.36 60.53
N PHE A 69 -33.08 -31.57 60.90
CA PHE A 69 -34.48 -31.97 60.78
C PHE A 69 -35.30 -31.37 61.93
N GLN A 70 -36.41 -30.70 61.60
CA GLN A 70 -37.30 -30.04 62.57
C GLN A 70 -38.26 -31.01 63.31
N TYR A 71 -38.28 -32.29 62.93
CA TYR A 71 -39.24 -33.27 63.45
C TYR A 71 -38.67 -34.09 64.62
N PHE A 72 -39.44 -34.23 65.70
CA PHE A 72 -39.03 -35.01 66.87
C PHE A 72 -38.95 -36.51 66.53
N PRO A 73 -37.78 -37.16 66.70
CA PRO A 73 -37.61 -38.57 66.38
C PRO A 73 -38.38 -39.42 67.40
N HIS A 74 -39.13 -40.39 66.91
CA HIS A 74 -39.92 -41.28 67.77
C HIS A 74 -39.08 -42.47 68.30
N ASN A 75 -37.87 -42.69 67.75
CA ASN A 75 -36.98 -43.78 68.13
C ASN A 75 -35.50 -43.40 67.88
N ASP A 76 -34.58 -43.97 68.66
CA ASP A 76 -33.13 -43.68 68.61
C ASP A 76 -32.52 -43.96 67.22
N ARG A 77 -33.02 -44.98 66.52
CA ARG A 77 -32.59 -45.27 65.14
C ARG A 77 -32.90 -44.10 64.19
N GLN A 78 -34.06 -43.48 64.33
CA GLN A 78 -34.48 -42.37 63.48
C GLN A 78 -33.63 -41.12 63.73
N LEU A 79 -33.27 -40.86 65.00
CA LEU A 79 -32.35 -39.78 65.38
C LEU A 79 -30.96 -39.99 64.78
N GLN A 80 -30.46 -41.23 64.74
CA GLN A 80 -29.17 -41.55 64.11
C GLN A 80 -29.20 -41.31 62.60
N TYR A 81 -30.23 -41.77 61.90
CA TYR A 81 -30.38 -41.53 60.45
C TYR A 81 -30.45 -40.03 60.12
N GLN A 82 -31.21 -39.25 60.89
CA GLN A 82 -31.28 -37.80 60.72
C GLN A 82 -29.90 -37.14 60.88
N ARG A 83 -29.13 -37.51 61.93
CA ARG A 83 -27.76 -37.02 62.13
C ARG A 83 -26.82 -37.39 60.98
N TYR A 84 -26.90 -38.62 60.47
CA TYR A 84 -26.08 -39.05 59.32
C TYR A 84 -26.45 -38.28 58.04
N ALA A 85 -27.74 -38.11 57.76
CA ALA A 85 -28.22 -37.37 56.60
C ALA A 85 -27.83 -35.88 56.66
N THR A 86 -27.95 -35.22 57.82
CA THR A 86 -27.51 -33.84 58.02
C THR A 86 -26.01 -33.69 57.80
N ARG A 87 -25.19 -34.61 58.34
CA ARG A 87 -23.73 -34.58 58.15
C ARG A 87 -23.34 -34.79 56.69
N LEU A 88 -24.00 -35.72 56.00
CA LEU A 88 -23.78 -35.96 54.57
C LEU A 88 -24.18 -34.74 53.73
N TYR A 89 -25.33 -34.13 54.01
CA TYR A 89 -25.79 -32.93 53.31
C TYR A 89 -24.83 -31.76 53.46
N ILE A 90 -24.38 -31.47 54.69
CA ILE A 90 -23.41 -30.40 54.96
C ILE A 90 -22.06 -30.70 54.30
N PHE A 91 -21.61 -31.95 54.35
CA PHE A 91 -20.39 -32.37 53.67
C PHE A 91 -20.48 -32.14 52.16
N LEU A 92 -21.59 -32.50 51.53
CA LEU A 92 -21.84 -32.28 50.10
C LEU A 92 -21.91 -30.78 49.75
N ILE A 93 -22.52 -29.94 50.60
CA ILE A 93 -22.51 -28.48 50.41
C ILE A 93 -21.10 -27.91 50.50
N ILE A 94 -20.31 -28.34 51.49
CA ILE A 94 -18.94 -27.87 51.62
C ILE A 94 -18.14 -28.26 50.37
N ILE A 95 -18.29 -29.49 49.88
CA ILE A 95 -17.65 -29.94 48.64
C ILE A 95 -18.10 -29.08 47.46
N SER A 96 -19.40 -28.86 47.26
CA SER A 96 -19.91 -28.12 46.10
C SER A 96 -19.44 -26.66 46.13
N VAL A 97 -19.46 -26.01 47.29
CA VAL A 97 -18.94 -24.65 47.48
C VAL A 97 -17.43 -24.62 47.23
N THR A 98 -16.68 -25.63 47.65
CA THR A 98 -15.23 -25.70 47.42
C THR A 98 -14.90 -25.87 45.94
N ILE A 99 -15.64 -26.72 45.22
CA ILE A 99 -15.49 -26.91 43.76
C ILE A 99 -15.81 -25.59 43.04
N LEU A 100 -16.92 -24.94 43.40
CA LEU A 100 -17.33 -23.67 42.79
C LEU A 100 -16.30 -22.56 43.05
N ALA A 101 -15.78 -22.47 44.28
CA ALA A 101 -14.72 -21.54 44.63
C ALA A 101 -13.44 -21.83 43.84
N GLY A 102 -13.03 -23.10 43.74
CA GLY A 102 -11.87 -23.51 42.96
C GLY A 102 -12.00 -23.13 41.48
N TYR A 103 -13.16 -23.36 40.88
CA TYR A 103 -13.43 -22.98 39.50
C TYR A 103 -13.32 -21.46 39.27
N ASN A 104 -13.94 -20.65 40.14
CA ASN A 104 -13.86 -19.19 40.04
C ASN A 104 -12.44 -18.65 40.30
N LEU A 105 -11.62 -19.36 41.08
CA LEU A 105 -10.21 -19.00 41.29
C LEU A 105 -9.32 -19.40 40.11
N MET A 106 -9.71 -20.42 39.35
CA MET A 106 -9.00 -20.90 38.16
C MET A 106 -9.36 -20.11 36.90
N ASP A 107 -10.36 -19.23 36.96
CA ASP A 107 -10.72 -18.40 35.80
C ASP A 107 -9.53 -17.53 35.41
N THR A 108 -8.95 -17.84 34.26
CA THR A 108 -7.75 -17.17 33.75
C THR A 108 -8.15 -15.79 33.28
N SER A 109 -7.86 -14.77 34.08
CA SER A 109 -8.08 -13.38 33.71
C SER A 109 -7.22 -13.02 32.49
N ILE A 110 -7.85 -12.79 31.33
CA ILE A 110 -7.16 -12.30 30.13
C ILE A 110 -6.60 -10.90 30.43
N HIS A 111 -5.28 -10.78 30.48
CA HIS A 111 -4.59 -9.50 30.66
C HIS A 111 -4.20 -8.94 29.30
N ARG A 112 -4.74 -7.76 28.96
CA ARG A 112 -4.34 -7.03 27.74
C ARG A 112 -3.10 -6.20 28.04
N HIS A 113 -2.00 -6.52 27.37
CA HIS A 113 -0.79 -5.71 27.37
C HIS A 113 -0.80 -4.80 26.15
N THR A 114 -0.69 -3.49 26.37
CA THR A 114 -0.61 -2.49 25.30
C THR A 114 0.84 -2.02 25.17
N VAL A 115 1.43 -2.20 23.99
CA VAL A 115 2.75 -1.65 23.64
C VAL A 115 2.52 -0.39 22.80
N THR A 116 3.11 0.74 23.20
CA THR A 116 2.99 2.00 22.46
C THR A 116 4.19 2.19 21.53
N ASN A 117 3.92 2.50 20.26
CA ASN A 117 4.93 2.71 19.20
C ASN A 117 5.98 1.60 19.12
N PRO A 118 5.58 0.34 18.86
CA PRO A 118 6.53 -0.74 18.69
C PRO A 118 7.46 -0.48 17.50
N SER A 119 8.71 -0.90 17.61
CA SER A 119 9.59 -1.04 16.44
C SER A 119 9.10 -2.16 15.52
N GLU A 120 9.49 -2.11 14.25
CA GLU A 120 9.17 -3.15 13.26
C GLU A 120 9.57 -4.55 13.74
N SER A 121 10.79 -4.71 14.25
CA SER A 121 11.27 -5.98 14.79
C SER A 121 10.43 -6.47 15.99
N GLN A 122 9.95 -5.56 16.85
CA GLN A 122 9.07 -5.93 17.96
C GLN A 122 7.69 -6.36 17.46
N TYR A 123 7.16 -5.69 16.44
CA TYR A 123 5.91 -6.09 15.81
C TYR A 123 6.01 -7.50 15.23
N LEU A 124 7.07 -7.80 14.47
CA LEU A 124 7.25 -9.11 13.85
C LEU A 124 7.32 -10.24 14.88
N ILE A 125 8.02 -10.03 16.00
CA ILE A 125 8.07 -11.01 17.11
C ILE A 125 6.67 -11.21 17.72
N LEU A 126 5.94 -10.11 17.97
CA LEU A 126 4.60 -10.18 18.56
C LEU A 126 3.58 -10.84 17.61
N GLU A 127 3.73 -10.64 16.32
CA GLU A 127 2.90 -11.26 15.27
C GLU A 127 3.17 -12.76 15.16
N GLU A 128 4.44 -13.18 15.27
CA GLU A 128 4.84 -14.59 15.31
C GLU A 128 4.30 -15.29 16.57
N ASP A 129 4.41 -14.64 17.73
CA ASP A 129 3.96 -15.20 19.01
C ASP A 129 2.42 -15.24 19.14
N ASN A 130 1.69 -14.30 18.52
CA ASN A 130 0.24 -14.12 18.72
C ASN A 130 -0.51 -13.74 17.41
N PRO A 131 -0.54 -14.62 16.40
CA PRO A 131 -1.02 -14.27 15.05
C PRO A 131 -2.51 -13.91 14.97
N THR A 132 -3.36 -14.45 15.86
CA THR A 132 -4.82 -14.26 15.80
C THR A 132 -5.35 -13.13 16.68
N ASP A 133 -4.62 -12.77 17.73
CA ASP A 133 -5.09 -11.85 18.79
C ASP A 133 -4.35 -10.51 18.79
N LEU A 134 -3.30 -10.36 17.97
CA LEU A 134 -2.56 -9.11 17.84
C LEU A 134 -3.38 -8.07 17.07
N ILE A 135 -3.68 -6.94 17.73
CA ILE A 135 -4.36 -5.80 17.13
C ILE A 135 -3.42 -4.61 17.16
N CYS A 136 -2.77 -4.31 16.02
CA CYS A 136 -1.94 -3.13 15.87
C CYS A 136 -2.67 -2.06 15.05
N LYS A 137 -3.11 -0.99 15.73
CA LYS A 137 -3.79 0.15 15.11
C LYS A 137 -2.78 1.18 14.63
N CYS A 138 -3.01 1.74 13.45
CA CYS A 138 -2.18 2.82 12.94
C CYS A 138 -2.44 4.12 13.70
N ALA A 139 -1.39 4.88 14.02
CA ALA A 139 -1.51 6.24 14.54
C ALA A 139 -2.10 7.19 13.48
N ASN A 140 -1.59 7.07 12.24
CA ASN A 140 -2.13 7.74 11.07
C ASN A 140 -2.79 6.72 10.16
N ILE A 141 -4.08 6.90 9.89
CA ILE A 141 -4.84 5.98 9.02
C ILE A 141 -4.57 6.20 7.53
N SER A 142 -3.90 7.28 7.16
CA SER A 142 -3.57 7.58 5.77
C SER A 142 -2.13 8.07 5.62
N VAL A 143 -1.48 7.57 4.57
CA VAL A 143 -0.10 7.91 4.20
C VAL A 143 -0.03 8.07 2.69
N SER A 144 0.55 9.17 2.22
CA SER A 144 0.72 9.43 0.78
C SER A 144 1.75 8.49 0.17
N TYR A 145 1.48 8.00 -1.04
CA TYR A 145 2.38 7.13 -1.79
C TYR A 145 3.76 7.76 -2.02
N SER A 146 3.83 9.09 -2.16
CA SER A 146 5.09 9.84 -2.27
C SER A 146 6.10 9.57 -1.13
N SER A 147 5.65 9.12 0.04
CA SER A 147 6.53 8.87 1.18
C SER A 147 7.26 7.54 1.14
N PHE A 148 6.82 6.59 0.32
CA PHE A 148 7.36 5.23 0.29
C PHE A 148 7.48 4.61 -1.12
N ILE A 149 6.90 5.22 -2.17
CA ILE A 149 7.06 4.80 -3.56
C ILE A 149 7.93 5.81 -4.32
N THR A 150 8.88 5.30 -5.11
CA THR A 150 9.64 6.07 -6.10
C THR A 150 9.47 5.43 -7.48
N ILE A 151 8.98 6.21 -8.45
CA ILE A 151 8.83 5.78 -9.85
C ILE A 151 9.66 6.71 -10.74
N GLN A 152 10.46 6.13 -11.63
CA GLN A 152 11.27 6.85 -12.61
C GLN A 152 10.87 6.44 -14.03
N PRO A 153 9.95 7.18 -14.68
CA PRO A 153 9.52 6.86 -16.03
C PRO A 153 10.67 7.01 -17.03
N GLN A 154 10.78 6.03 -17.93
CA GLN A 154 11.73 6.08 -19.05
C GLN A 154 10.95 6.22 -20.35
N LEU A 155 11.27 7.28 -21.11
CA LEU A 155 10.68 7.49 -22.43
C LEU A 155 11.37 6.60 -23.46
N HIS A 156 10.67 6.31 -24.54
CA HIS A 156 11.24 5.58 -25.68
C HIS A 156 12.44 6.34 -26.26
N GLN A 157 13.48 5.61 -26.72
CA GLN A 157 14.73 6.19 -27.23
C GLN A 157 14.52 7.24 -28.32
N VAL A 158 13.51 7.06 -29.16
CA VAL A 158 13.14 8.03 -30.20
C VAL A 158 12.83 9.43 -29.65
N CYS A 159 12.22 9.51 -28.47
CA CYS A 159 11.88 10.76 -27.81
C CYS A 159 13.08 11.44 -27.13
N LEU A 160 14.24 10.78 -27.14
CA LEU A 160 15.51 11.33 -26.69
C LEU A 160 16.49 11.53 -27.87
N SER A 161 16.13 11.05 -29.05
CA SER A 161 16.96 11.08 -30.25
C SER A 161 17.05 12.49 -30.86
N TYR A 162 17.98 12.63 -31.80
CA TYR A 162 18.12 13.85 -32.61
C TYR A 162 16.91 14.09 -33.54
N LEU A 163 16.12 13.05 -33.85
CA LEU A 163 15.01 13.12 -34.81
C LEU A 163 13.87 14.06 -34.39
N ILE A 164 13.71 14.28 -33.08
CA ILE A 164 12.68 15.20 -32.55
C ILE A 164 13.20 16.62 -32.34
N LYS A 165 14.47 16.89 -32.69
CA LYS A 165 15.12 18.18 -32.45
C LYS A 165 14.93 19.11 -33.66
N PRO A 166 14.80 20.44 -33.45
CA PRO A 166 14.63 21.40 -34.55
C PRO A 166 15.74 21.35 -35.61
N GLU A 167 16.97 21.06 -35.20
CA GLU A 167 18.15 21.05 -36.06
C GLU A 167 18.08 19.94 -37.12
N TRP A 168 17.53 18.78 -36.77
CA TRP A 168 17.21 17.70 -37.70
C TRP A 168 16.11 18.12 -38.69
N MET A 169 15.06 18.75 -38.17
CA MET A 169 13.93 19.22 -38.99
C MET A 169 14.34 20.32 -39.99
N MET A 170 15.39 21.09 -39.71
CA MET A 170 15.94 22.05 -40.67
C MET A 170 16.72 21.37 -41.81
N HIS A 171 17.41 20.25 -41.55
CA HIS A 171 18.17 19.53 -42.58
C HIS A 171 17.28 18.84 -43.62
N SER A 172 16.04 18.49 -43.26
CA SER A 172 15.10 17.92 -44.22
C SER A 172 14.63 18.94 -45.26
N ASP A 173 14.69 20.24 -44.98
CA ASP A 173 14.17 21.32 -45.83
C ASP A 173 15.15 21.74 -46.95
N SER A 174 15.78 20.77 -47.63
CA SER A 174 16.62 21.08 -48.78
C SER A 174 15.72 21.56 -49.93
N GLN A 175 15.90 22.81 -50.36
CA GLN A 175 15.25 23.37 -51.55
C GLN A 175 15.68 22.59 -52.81
N SER A 176 15.03 21.47 -53.07
CA SER A 176 15.09 20.82 -54.37
C SER A 176 13.89 21.29 -55.21
N TRP A 177 14.06 21.44 -56.52
CA TRP A 177 12.95 21.71 -57.44
C TRP A 177 11.92 20.55 -57.49
N ALA A 178 12.22 19.40 -56.85
CA ALA A 178 11.27 18.33 -56.54
C ALA A 178 10.38 18.60 -55.33
N ALA A 179 10.55 19.75 -54.67
CA ALA A 179 9.76 20.23 -53.54
C ALA A 179 8.27 20.55 -53.83
N GLN A 180 7.70 20.03 -54.92
CA GLN A 180 6.27 20.13 -55.21
C GLN A 180 5.51 18.82 -55.02
N ASN A 181 6.22 17.68 -54.87
CA ASN A 181 5.58 16.39 -54.63
C ASN A 181 5.45 16.13 -53.13
N ILE A 182 4.23 16.01 -52.62
CA ILE A 182 3.95 15.68 -51.21
C ILE A 182 4.50 14.31 -50.78
N LEU A 183 4.80 13.43 -51.75
CA LEU A 183 5.45 12.14 -51.51
C LEU A 183 6.96 12.25 -51.34
N ASP A 184 7.55 13.42 -51.65
CA ASP A 184 8.99 13.62 -51.50
C ASP A 184 9.36 13.70 -50.01
N TYR A 185 10.23 12.78 -49.59
CA TYR A 185 10.75 12.65 -48.24
C TYR A 185 11.27 13.99 -47.70
N ARG A 186 11.98 14.77 -48.53
CA ARG A 186 12.59 16.03 -48.10
C ARG A 186 11.54 17.05 -47.64
N ILE A 187 10.31 16.97 -48.14
CA ILE A 187 9.21 17.85 -47.69
C ILE A 187 8.46 17.21 -46.52
N ALA A 188 8.01 15.97 -46.72
CA ALA A 188 7.04 15.34 -45.84
C ALA A 188 7.66 14.91 -44.50
N ALA A 189 8.94 14.53 -44.49
CA ALA A 189 9.64 14.05 -43.31
C ALA A 189 9.71 15.10 -42.22
N ARG A 190 9.98 16.38 -42.56
CA ARG A 190 10.03 17.48 -41.59
C ARG A 190 8.76 17.53 -40.73
N LYS A 191 7.59 17.42 -41.38
CA LYS A 191 6.31 17.46 -40.69
C LYS A 191 6.04 16.19 -39.91
N GLN A 192 6.49 15.04 -40.39
CA GLN A 192 6.41 13.80 -39.60
C GLN A 192 7.26 13.84 -38.34
N PHE A 193 8.50 14.32 -38.43
CA PHE A 193 9.35 14.50 -37.26
C PHE A 193 8.80 15.55 -36.28
N GLN A 194 8.16 16.59 -36.80
CA GLN A 194 7.42 17.55 -35.98
C GLN A 194 6.25 16.87 -35.24
N THR A 195 5.45 16.03 -35.92
CA THR A 195 4.39 15.25 -35.29
C THR A 195 4.94 14.30 -34.23
N LEU A 196 6.04 13.61 -34.51
CA LEU A 196 6.73 12.73 -33.57
C LEU A 196 7.19 13.47 -32.31
N ALA A 197 7.78 14.66 -32.46
CA ALA A 197 8.20 15.50 -31.35
C ALA A 197 7.02 15.88 -30.45
N ILE A 198 5.88 16.26 -31.05
CA ILE A 198 4.64 16.57 -30.33
C ILE A 198 4.14 15.33 -29.58
N LEU A 199 4.13 14.15 -30.20
CA LEU A 199 3.70 12.91 -29.54
C LEU A 199 4.58 12.57 -28.34
N CYS A 200 5.90 12.75 -28.47
CA CYS A 200 6.84 12.55 -27.38
C CYS A 200 6.62 13.52 -26.22
N GLU A 201 6.36 14.80 -26.52
CA GLU A 201 6.02 15.81 -25.51
C GLU A 201 4.70 15.48 -24.81
N GLN A 202 3.67 15.10 -25.56
CA GLN A 202 2.37 14.70 -25.01
C GLN A 202 2.48 13.46 -24.13
N ALA A 203 3.25 12.45 -24.55
CA ALA A 203 3.49 11.26 -23.74
C ALA A 203 4.18 11.62 -22.42
N LYS A 204 5.20 12.48 -22.46
CA LYS A 204 5.90 12.96 -21.26
C LYS A 204 4.95 13.70 -20.32
N SER A 205 4.13 14.62 -20.84
CA SER A 205 3.17 15.38 -20.03
C SER A 205 2.17 14.46 -19.35
N ILE A 206 1.56 13.54 -20.11
CA ILE A 206 0.55 12.62 -19.57
C ILE A 206 1.14 11.72 -18.48
N ILE A 207 2.37 11.23 -18.67
CA ILE A 207 3.06 10.43 -17.66
C ILE A 207 3.34 11.25 -16.40
N ASN A 208 3.81 12.50 -16.54
CA ASN A 208 4.10 13.36 -15.41
C ASN A 208 2.83 13.71 -14.62
N ASP A 209 1.76 14.09 -15.31
CA ASP A 209 0.47 14.42 -14.69
C ASP A 209 -0.09 13.20 -13.94
N ALA A 210 -0.06 12.03 -14.59
CA ALA A 210 -0.52 10.79 -13.98
C ALA A 210 0.34 10.37 -12.79
N LEU A 211 1.65 10.60 -12.83
CA LEU A 211 2.58 10.30 -11.74
C LEU A 211 2.35 11.24 -10.55
N GLU A 212 2.15 12.53 -10.80
CA GLU A 212 1.86 13.51 -9.75
C GLU A 212 0.58 13.13 -8.99
N ILE A 213 -0.50 12.83 -9.72
CA ILE A 213 -1.76 12.39 -9.11
C ILE A 213 -1.53 11.09 -8.31
N PHE A 214 -0.83 10.12 -8.89
CA PHE A 214 -0.53 8.85 -8.25
C PHE A 214 0.22 9.02 -6.92
N LEU A 215 1.29 9.82 -6.91
CA LEU A 215 2.08 10.03 -5.71
C LEU A 215 1.31 10.81 -4.63
N GLN A 216 0.34 11.65 -5.01
CA GLN A 216 -0.55 12.33 -4.07
C GLN A 216 -1.64 11.42 -3.49
N THR A 217 -1.95 10.29 -4.13
CA THR A 217 -2.91 9.32 -3.57
C THR A 217 -2.43 8.72 -2.26
N GLN A 218 -3.38 8.32 -1.41
CA GLN A 218 -3.12 7.88 -0.04
C GLN A 218 -3.43 6.39 0.12
N LEU A 219 -2.52 5.67 0.78
CA LEU A 219 -2.81 4.36 1.36
C LEU A 219 -3.66 4.59 2.60
N VAL A 220 -4.87 4.03 2.62
CA VAL A 220 -5.78 4.13 3.76
C VAL A 220 -5.87 2.79 4.47
N ASN A 221 -5.46 2.74 5.73
CA ASN A 221 -5.59 1.56 6.55
C ASN A 221 -5.68 1.88 8.05
N SER A 222 -6.61 1.24 8.75
CA SER A 222 -6.81 1.45 10.19
C SER A 222 -5.89 0.60 11.06
N GLN A 223 -5.32 -0.45 10.47
CA GLN A 223 -4.44 -1.41 11.12
C GLN A 223 -3.18 -1.60 10.27
N ILE A 224 -2.13 -2.15 10.87
CA ILE A 224 -0.96 -2.57 10.11
C ILE A 224 -1.33 -3.73 9.16
N ILE A 225 -0.61 -3.85 8.06
CA ILE A 225 -0.75 -4.97 7.12
C ILE A 225 0.58 -5.69 7.02
N SER A 226 0.54 -6.99 6.71
CA SER A 226 1.73 -7.78 6.46
C SER A 226 2.53 -7.24 5.27
N GLU A 227 3.83 -7.49 5.28
CA GLU A 227 4.74 -7.10 4.21
C GLU A 227 4.32 -7.67 2.84
N ASP A 228 3.90 -8.95 2.82
CA ASP A 228 3.42 -9.61 1.61
C ASP A 228 2.19 -8.89 1.03
N LEU A 229 1.20 -8.60 1.88
CA LEU A 229 -0.02 -7.92 1.46
C LEU A 229 0.26 -6.48 1.03
N PHE A 230 1.20 -5.80 1.68
CA PHE A 230 1.65 -4.48 1.27
C PHE A 230 2.28 -4.53 -0.12
N THR A 231 3.23 -5.44 -0.33
CA THR A 231 3.94 -5.61 -1.60
C THR A 231 2.98 -5.96 -2.74
N ASP A 232 2.07 -6.91 -2.53
CA ASP A 232 1.05 -7.29 -3.50
C ASP A 232 0.13 -6.13 -3.87
N LYS A 233 -0.36 -5.38 -2.86
CA LYS A 233 -1.17 -4.19 -3.09
C LYS A 233 -0.41 -3.14 -3.90
N MET A 234 0.86 -2.90 -3.57
CA MET A 234 1.66 -1.87 -4.26
C MET A 234 1.97 -2.26 -5.70
N ASN A 235 2.30 -3.53 -5.95
CA ASN A 235 2.50 -4.04 -7.30
C ASN A 235 1.22 -3.94 -8.14
N HIS A 236 0.08 -4.35 -7.58
CA HIS A 236 -1.20 -4.28 -8.27
C HIS A 236 -1.60 -2.83 -8.60
N ILE A 237 -1.44 -1.91 -7.64
CA ILE A 237 -1.78 -0.51 -7.81
C ILE A 237 -0.84 0.18 -8.82
N THR A 238 0.45 -0.17 -8.83
CA THR A 238 1.42 0.34 -9.80
C THR A 238 1.11 -0.13 -11.23
N GLU A 239 0.79 -1.42 -11.41
CA GLU A 239 0.38 -1.95 -12.72
C GLU A 239 -0.97 -1.37 -13.19
N SER A 240 -1.91 -1.17 -12.27
CA SER A 240 -3.17 -0.49 -12.56
C SER A 240 -2.94 0.95 -13.01
N TRP A 241 -2.08 1.70 -12.32
CA TRP A 241 -1.68 3.06 -12.69
C TRP A 241 -1.05 3.10 -14.09
N LYS A 242 -0.10 2.20 -14.38
CA LYS A 242 0.55 2.09 -15.69
C LYS A 242 -0.47 1.82 -16.80
N ASN A 243 -1.35 0.84 -16.61
CA ASN A 243 -2.37 0.49 -17.60
C ASN A 243 -3.37 1.63 -17.81
N SER A 244 -3.83 2.28 -16.74
CA SER A 244 -4.72 3.44 -16.81
C SER A 244 -4.07 4.59 -17.58
N THR A 245 -2.79 4.86 -17.32
CA THR A 245 -2.02 5.91 -18.03
C THR A 245 -1.92 5.61 -19.53
N ILE A 246 -1.63 4.36 -19.91
CA ILE A 246 -1.61 3.93 -21.32
C ILE A 246 -2.99 4.09 -21.97
N ILE A 247 -4.06 3.70 -21.28
CA ILE A 247 -5.43 3.81 -21.79
C ILE A 247 -5.81 5.28 -21.98
N GLN A 248 -5.46 6.16 -21.05
CA GLN A 248 -5.70 7.60 -21.18
C GLN A 248 -4.96 8.20 -22.38
N PHE A 249 -3.70 7.82 -22.58
CA PHE A 249 -2.95 8.25 -23.77
C PHE A 249 -3.66 7.79 -25.05
N LYS A 250 -4.00 6.49 -25.16
CA LYS A 250 -4.70 5.95 -26.33
C LYS A 250 -6.04 6.63 -26.59
N SER A 251 -6.81 6.88 -25.53
CA SER A 251 -8.11 7.56 -25.64
C SER A 251 -7.96 9.00 -26.14
N ARG A 252 -6.96 9.75 -25.64
CA ARG A 252 -6.65 11.09 -26.15
C ARG A 252 -6.22 11.05 -27.62
N MET A 253 -5.38 10.09 -28.00
CA MET A 253 -4.98 9.93 -29.39
C MET A 253 -6.17 9.59 -30.30
N GLU A 254 -7.06 8.72 -29.86
CA GLU A 254 -8.26 8.36 -30.61
C GLU A 254 -9.20 9.54 -30.76
N LEU A 255 -9.39 10.34 -29.71
CA LEU A 255 -10.16 11.58 -29.78
C LEU A 255 -9.55 12.54 -30.80
N ILE A 256 -8.22 12.72 -30.81
CA ILE A 256 -7.53 13.55 -31.81
C ILE A 256 -7.79 13.01 -33.22
N ARG A 257 -7.64 11.69 -33.44
CA ARG A 257 -7.88 11.05 -34.74
C ARG A 257 -9.30 11.29 -35.23
N ILE A 258 -10.31 10.92 -34.44
CA ILE A 258 -11.73 11.08 -34.79
C ILE A 258 -12.08 12.55 -35.02
N THR A 259 -11.61 13.47 -34.16
CA THR A 259 -11.92 14.90 -34.29
C THR A 259 -11.27 15.49 -35.54
N THR A 260 -10.01 15.12 -35.84
CA THR A 260 -9.31 15.60 -37.03
C THR A 260 -9.98 15.08 -38.30
N MET A 261 -10.41 13.81 -38.29
CA MET A 261 -11.10 13.15 -39.39
C MET A 261 -12.50 13.72 -39.65
N ALA A 262 -13.33 13.80 -38.61
CA ALA A 262 -14.72 14.26 -38.73
C ALA A 262 -14.83 15.72 -39.19
N ASN A 263 -13.88 16.57 -38.77
CA ASN A 263 -13.85 17.97 -39.16
C ASN A 263 -13.05 18.23 -40.44
N GLN A 264 -12.50 17.18 -41.08
CA GLN A 264 -11.67 17.29 -42.29
C GLN A 264 -10.59 18.38 -42.17
N LEU A 265 -9.96 18.47 -40.99
CA LEU A 265 -9.02 19.54 -40.71
C LEU A 265 -7.83 19.46 -41.67
N MET A 266 -7.53 20.58 -42.31
CA MET A 266 -6.49 20.64 -43.33
C MET A 266 -5.11 20.38 -42.71
N THR A 267 -4.39 19.41 -43.25
CA THR A 267 -3.06 19.07 -42.77
C THR A 267 -2.02 20.08 -43.28
N PRO A 268 -0.93 20.34 -42.53
CA PRO A 268 0.13 21.26 -42.96
C PRO A 268 0.81 20.88 -44.28
N LEU A 269 0.76 19.59 -44.68
CA LEU A 269 1.30 19.08 -45.93
C LEU A 269 0.27 19.06 -47.08
N ASN A 270 -0.97 19.50 -46.86
CA ASN A 270 -2.08 19.33 -47.81
C ASN A 270 -2.25 17.86 -48.26
N THR A 271 -1.94 16.90 -47.37
CA THR A 271 -2.09 15.46 -47.61
C THR A 271 -3.54 15.00 -47.60
N LEU A 272 -4.47 15.87 -47.17
CA LEU A 272 -5.89 15.59 -47.18
C LEU A 272 -6.55 16.02 -48.50
N PHE A 273 -6.29 17.26 -48.92
CA PHE A 273 -6.82 17.85 -50.15
C PHE A 273 -5.74 18.54 -50.95
N LYS A 274 -5.65 18.20 -52.24
CA LYS A 274 -4.90 18.96 -53.22
C LYS A 274 -5.62 20.27 -53.48
N LYS A 275 -4.89 21.38 -53.42
CA LYS A 275 -5.40 22.71 -53.77
C LYS A 275 -5.00 23.03 -55.19
N ASN A 276 -5.97 23.40 -56.02
CA ASN A 276 -5.74 23.99 -57.32
C ASN A 276 -6.28 25.42 -57.31
N LEU A 277 -5.38 26.39 -57.42
CA LEU A 277 -5.75 27.80 -57.44
C LEU A 277 -5.91 28.22 -58.89
N THR A 278 -7.13 28.60 -59.27
CA THR A 278 -7.36 29.34 -60.52
C THR A 278 -7.40 30.84 -60.22
N THR A 279 -7.52 31.68 -61.25
CA THR A 279 -7.60 33.14 -61.06
C THR A 279 -8.85 33.59 -60.27
N HIS A 280 -9.87 32.75 -60.13
CA HIS A 280 -11.15 33.11 -59.48
C HIS A 280 -11.65 32.11 -58.44
N GLU A 281 -11.10 30.89 -58.38
CA GLU A 281 -11.61 29.82 -57.52
C GLU A 281 -10.48 29.01 -56.88
N LEU A 282 -10.74 28.57 -55.64
CA LEU A 282 -9.94 27.55 -54.97
C LEU A 282 -10.68 26.22 -55.10
N ILE A 283 -10.15 25.32 -55.93
CA ILE A 283 -10.67 23.97 -56.08
C ILE A 283 -9.89 23.03 -55.16
N THR A 284 -10.59 22.29 -54.32
CA THR A 284 -10.01 21.27 -53.44
C THR A 284 -10.44 19.89 -53.88
N GLU A 285 -9.47 19.03 -54.18
CA GLU A 285 -9.71 17.64 -54.55
C GLU A 285 -9.11 16.72 -53.48
N PRO A 286 -9.83 15.67 -53.05
CA PRO A 286 -9.26 14.69 -52.12
C PRO A 286 -7.96 14.09 -52.65
N GLN A 287 -6.93 14.03 -51.81
CA GLN A 287 -5.69 13.34 -52.14
C GLN A 287 -5.91 11.84 -52.30
N LYS A 288 -5.06 11.22 -53.12
CA LYS A 288 -5.05 9.78 -53.35
C LYS A 288 -3.66 9.23 -53.05
N PHE A 289 -3.63 8.13 -52.32
CA PHE A 289 -2.44 7.34 -52.03
C PHE A 289 -2.72 5.93 -52.54
N GLY A 290 -2.12 5.57 -53.68
CA GLY A 290 -2.53 4.40 -54.47
C GLY A 290 -4.03 4.44 -54.84
N GLU A 291 -4.74 3.33 -54.58
CA GLU A 291 -6.19 3.20 -54.80
C GLU A 291 -7.05 3.85 -53.67
N CYS A 292 -6.41 4.40 -52.64
CA CYS A 292 -7.09 4.91 -51.45
C CYS A 292 -7.27 6.44 -51.54
N THR A 293 -8.48 6.93 -51.28
CA THR A 293 -8.83 8.36 -51.36
C THR A 293 -9.13 8.95 -49.98
N CYS A 294 -8.44 10.03 -49.63
CA CYS A 294 -8.52 10.67 -48.31
C CYS A 294 -9.87 11.32 -47.97
N GLY A 295 -10.70 11.59 -48.99
CA GLY A 295 -12.05 12.16 -48.84
C GLY A 295 -13.14 11.11 -48.63
N THR A 296 -12.79 9.82 -48.56
CA THR A 296 -13.72 8.73 -48.23
C THR A 296 -13.66 8.37 -46.74
N THR A 297 -14.50 7.45 -46.29
CA THR A 297 -14.53 6.98 -44.89
C THR A 297 -13.24 6.29 -44.43
N ASN A 298 -12.38 5.85 -45.37
CA ASN A 298 -11.10 5.24 -45.02
C ASN A 298 -9.98 6.29 -44.96
N HIS A 299 -9.58 6.66 -43.74
CA HIS A 299 -8.60 7.70 -43.46
C HIS A 299 -7.19 7.19 -43.18
N THR A 300 -6.97 5.87 -43.25
CA THR A 300 -5.67 5.22 -43.03
C THR A 300 -4.86 5.07 -44.31
N CYS A 301 -5.22 5.79 -45.39
CA CYS A 301 -4.46 5.73 -46.63
C CYS A 301 -3.03 6.22 -46.39
N ILE A 302 -2.06 5.39 -46.77
CA ILE A 302 -0.63 5.66 -46.66
C ILE A 302 0.09 5.22 -47.93
N GLU A 303 1.22 5.84 -48.20
CA GLU A 303 2.15 5.49 -49.28
C GLU A 303 3.60 5.66 -48.79
N PRO A 304 4.55 4.82 -49.22
CA PRO A 304 5.95 4.99 -48.88
C PRO A 304 6.48 6.36 -49.32
N MET A 305 7.25 7.01 -48.46
CA MET A 305 7.97 8.23 -48.83
C MET A 305 9.11 7.92 -49.78
N LYS A 306 9.33 8.82 -50.73
CA LYS A 306 10.30 8.63 -51.82
C LYS A 306 11.17 9.86 -51.98
N ILE A 307 12.35 9.70 -52.58
CA ILE A 307 13.17 10.80 -53.06
C ILE A 307 12.98 10.87 -54.57
N TYR A 308 12.57 12.03 -55.08
CA TYR A 308 12.41 12.24 -56.52
C TYR A 308 13.58 13.03 -57.12
N GLU A 309 13.97 12.68 -58.35
CA GLU A 309 14.97 13.39 -59.13
C GLU A 309 14.38 13.93 -60.44
N LYS A 310 14.95 15.01 -61.00
CA LYS A 310 14.46 15.63 -62.24
C LYS A 310 15.05 14.79 -63.34
N VAL A 311 14.18 14.30 -64.20
CA VAL A 311 14.59 13.69 -65.45
C VAL A 311 13.86 14.45 -66.55
N GLY A 312 14.56 15.44 -67.12
CA GLY A 312 13.97 16.40 -68.06
C GLY A 312 12.95 17.33 -67.40
N ASN A 313 11.69 17.28 -67.84
CA ASN A 313 10.57 18.04 -67.25
C ASN A 313 9.76 17.25 -66.22
N ASN A 314 10.09 15.97 -66.01
CA ASN A 314 9.36 15.07 -65.11
C ASN A 314 10.20 14.75 -63.86
N PHE A 315 9.51 14.21 -62.86
CA PHE A 315 10.10 13.66 -61.65
C PHE A 315 10.13 12.14 -61.75
N ALA A 316 11.30 11.55 -61.60
CA ALA A 316 11.47 10.11 -61.49
C ALA A 316 11.78 9.74 -60.04
N GLU A 317 11.27 8.60 -59.59
CA GLU A 317 11.64 8.02 -58.30
C GLU A 317 13.13 7.63 -58.35
N LYS A 318 13.90 8.09 -57.37
CA LYS A 318 15.31 7.73 -57.19
C LYS A 318 15.48 6.67 -56.11
N TYR A 319 14.74 6.80 -55.02
CA TYR A 319 14.86 5.94 -53.85
C TYR A 319 13.57 5.95 -53.04
N THR A 320 13.15 4.80 -52.53
CA THR A 320 12.04 4.68 -51.57
C THR A 320 12.63 4.53 -50.17
N ILE A 321 12.17 5.33 -49.20
CA ILE A 321 12.59 5.24 -47.81
C ILE A 321 11.94 4.00 -47.17
N PRO A 322 12.72 3.01 -46.70
CA PRO A 322 12.16 1.80 -46.10
C PRO A 322 11.31 2.12 -44.86
N ASN A 323 10.10 1.55 -44.81
CA ASN A 323 9.18 1.61 -43.66
C ASN A 323 8.92 3.03 -43.12
N PHE A 324 8.93 4.04 -44.02
CA PHE A 324 8.59 5.41 -43.68
C PHE A 324 7.53 5.94 -44.65
N PHE A 325 6.40 6.40 -44.09
CA PHE A 325 5.19 6.62 -44.87
C PHE A 325 4.70 8.07 -44.77
N VAL A 326 4.02 8.49 -45.83
CA VAL A 326 3.13 9.66 -45.87
C VAL A 326 1.70 9.16 -46.05
N GLY A 327 0.71 9.92 -45.60
CA GLY A 327 -0.68 9.51 -45.72
C GLY A 327 -1.64 10.65 -45.46
N CYS A 328 -2.94 10.37 -45.50
CA CYS A 328 -3.99 11.40 -45.34
C CYS A 328 -3.75 12.24 -44.08
N TYR A 329 -3.46 11.57 -42.97
CA TYR A 329 -3.09 12.19 -41.70
C TYR A 329 -1.67 11.80 -41.30
N PRO A 330 -0.82 12.76 -40.89
CA PRO A 330 0.55 12.48 -40.44
C PRO A 330 0.62 11.43 -39.34
N ILE A 331 -0.34 11.45 -38.40
CA ILE A 331 -0.40 10.50 -37.30
C ILE A 331 -0.56 9.05 -37.74
N GLU A 332 -1.41 8.76 -38.73
CA GLU A 332 -1.60 7.40 -39.25
C GLU A 332 -0.31 6.91 -39.91
N ALA A 333 0.25 7.75 -40.76
CA ALA A 333 1.47 7.45 -41.47
C ALA A 333 2.68 7.26 -40.51
N LEU A 334 2.73 8.01 -39.40
CA LEU A 334 3.75 7.83 -38.38
C LEU A 334 3.56 6.53 -37.59
N PHE A 335 2.32 6.16 -37.23
CA PHE A 335 2.04 4.88 -36.56
C PHE A 335 2.30 3.67 -37.45
N SER A 336 2.21 3.81 -38.77
CA SER A 336 2.60 2.77 -39.72
C SER A 336 4.10 2.73 -40.01
N SER A 337 4.87 3.74 -39.59
CA SER A 337 6.32 3.83 -39.84
C SER A 337 7.13 3.20 -38.71
N THR A 338 8.26 2.55 -39.02
CA THR A 338 9.12 1.90 -38.00
C THR A 338 10.36 2.72 -37.62
N LEU A 339 10.66 3.83 -38.30
CA LEU A 339 11.82 4.73 -38.09
C LEU A 339 13.21 4.04 -38.07
N GLU A 340 13.28 2.73 -38.32
CA GLU A 340 14.50 1.91 -38.25
C GLU A 340 15.60 2.42 -39.18
N CYS A 341 15.22 2.92 -40.36
CA CYS A 341 16.14 3.47 -41.35
C CYS A 341 17.02 4.59 -40.77
N PHE A 342 16.50 5.38 -39.81
CA PHE A 342 17.24 6.49 -39.21
C PHE A 342 18.27 6.06 -38.16
N TYR A 343 18.32 4.77 -37.82
CA TYR A 343 19.33 4.18 -36.94
C TYR A 343 20.37 3.36 -37.72
N ASN A 344 20.30 3.34 -39.05
CA ASN A 344 21.22 2.61 -39.92
C ASN A 344 21.84 3.54 -40.97
N GLU A 345 23.14 3.81 -40.84
CA GLU A 345 23.91 4.67 -41.76
C GLU A 345 23.91 4.18 -43.22
N SER A 346 23.59 2.91 -43.48
CA SER A 346 23.48 2.40 -44.84
C SER A 346 22.13 2.69 -45.51
N CYS A 347 21.15 3.17 -44.74
CA CYS A 347 19.78 3.41 -45.21
C CYS A 347 19.53 4.88 -45.62
N MET A 348 20.27 5.80 -45.00
CA MET A 348 20.29 7.26 -45.23
C MET A 348 21.53 7.64 -46.03
#